data_AF-A0A382X9I6-F1
#
_entry.id   AF-A0A382X9I6-F1
#
_cell.length_a   1.000
_cell.length_b   1.000
_cell.length_c   1.000
_cell.angle_alpha   90.00
_cell.angle_beta   90.00
_cell.angle_gamma   90.00
#
_symmetry.space_group_name_H-M   'P 1'
#
loop_
_entity.id
_entity.type
_entity.pdbx_description
1 polymer ?
#
loop_
_entity_poly.entity_id
_entity_poly.type
_entity_poly.pdbx_seq_one_letter_code
_entity_poly.pdbx_strand_id
1 'polypeptide(L)'
;MNSNQAARWRSRPRRSERSKQTPFWYDPLDDWFRISVTNDGLFSLDLDWFEQSGIPVAGSDLSHFQIFVDGAEIPLVVEDGDDKSLDPGDRILFWGEYRRAFDRDTESRFGRSHTYWLRFGTDSGRRYTPIDGTPTGESPAPWVMHTVHSEIDSVYERLGDAPDTNRDHWFYRRTASPSSAGGQEFPVPSDIVLPGFEPGSDADATVRVGVHGISLRDLIDLDHRTLVEVQDGILVSEDRWDGQTAFTAEGNVAANVLSDTLTVTLRTPGSP
;
A
#
# COMPACT_ATOMS: atom_id res chain seq x y z
N MET A 1 -24.58 4.33 61.52
CA MET A 1 -23.68 5.50 61.52
C MET A 1 -24.47 6.72 61.97
N ASN A 2 -23.96 7.53 62.90
CA ASN A 2 -24.68 8.70 63.44
C ASN A 2 -24.20 10.02 62.81
N SER A 3 -24.95 11.10 63.01
CA SER A 3 -24.72 12.42 62.37
C SER A 3 -23.31 12.97 62.61
N ASN A 4 -22.69 12.65 63.75
CA ASN A 4 -21.34 13.09 64.10
C ASN A 4 -20.24 12.41 63.26
N GLN A 5 -20.49 11.21 62.71
CA GLN A 5 -19.56 10.54 61.80
C GLN A 5 -19.64 11.10 60.37
N ALA A 6 -20.80 11.63 59.95
CA ALA A 6 -21.03 12.16 58.61
C ALA A 6 -20.39 13.54 58.36
N ALA A 7 -20.03 14.28 59.41
CA ALA A 7 -19.42 15.61 59.28
C ALA A 7 -18.05 15.59 58.59
N ARG A 8 -17.28 14.49 58.73
CA ARG A 8 -15.95 14.35 58.11
C ARG A 8 -15.98 14.12 56.59
N TRP A 9 -17.15 13.79 56.04
CA TRP A 9 -17.35 13.55 54.60
C TRP A 9 -17.80 14.81 53.84
N ARG A 10 -17.95 15.95 54.53
CA ARG A 10 -18.40 17.22 53.94
C ARG A 10 -17.24 18.15 53.53
N SER A 11 -16.03 17.63 53.35
CA SER A 11 -14.98 18.44 52.74
C SER A 11 -15.40 18.77 51.31
N ARG A 12 -15.62 20.06 51.01
CA ARG A 12 -15.68 20.52 49.61
C ARG A 12 -14.47 19.91 48.89
N PRO A 13 -14.66 19.18 47.78
CA PRO A 13 -13.52 18.69 47.02
C PRO A 13 -12.61 19.90 46.76
N ARG A 14 -11.33 19.78 47.10
CA ARG A 14 -10.34 20.75 46.62
C ARG A 14 -10.59 20.85 45.13
N ARG A 15 -10.91 22.06 44.65
CA ARG A 15 -11.01 22.32 43.22
C ARG A 15 -9.65 21.93 42.68
N SER A 16 -9.55 20.76 42.06
CA SER A 16 -8.32 20.36 41.39
C SER A 16 -8.07 21.47 40.40
N GLU A 17 -6.93 22.15 40.51
CA GLU A 17 -6.46 22.95 39.40
C GLU A 17 -6.54 22.02 38.19
N ARG A 18 -7.35 22.40 37.19
CA ARG A 18 -7.39 21.66 35.92
C ARG A 18 -5.93 21.59 35.51
N SER A 19 -5.36 20.38 35.47
CA SER A 19 -4.07 20.20 34.82
C SER A 19 -4.21 20.87 33.47
N LYS A 20 -3.35 21.85 33.15
CA LYS A 20 -3.29 22.40 31.80
C LYS A 20 -3.31 21.19 30.88
N GLN A 21 -4.38 21.06 30.10
CA GLN A 21 -4.46 20.00 29.12
C GLN A 21 -3.15 20.08 28.33
N THR A 22 -2.51 18.93 28.14
CA THR A 22 -1.52 18.79 27.07
C THR A 22 -2.04 19.52 25.83
N PRO A 23 -1.21 20.25 25.07
CA PRO A 23 -1.68 21.02 23.92
C PRO A 23 -2.57 20.12 23.07
N PHE A 24 -3.88 20.40 23.09
CA PHE A 24 -4.85 19.60 22.37
C PHE A 24 -4.84 20.14 20.95
N TRP A 25 -4.60 19.28 19.96
CA TRP A 25 -4.49 19.68 18.55
C TRP A 25 -5.77 20.32 18.00
N TYR A 26 -6.88 20.17 18.72
CA TYR A 26 -8.20 20.66 18.38
C TYR A 26 -8.60 21.83 19.28
N ASP A 27 -9.01 22.94 18.67
CA ASP A 27 -9.68 24.03 19.35
C ASP A 27 -11.17 24.05 18.95
N PRO A 28 -12.12 23.83 19.87
CA PRO A 28 -13.54 23.87 19.56
C PRO A 28 -14.07 25.25 19.15
N LEU A 29 -13.28 26.32 19.31
CA LEU A 29 -13.65 27.67 18.92
C LEU A 29 -13.22 28.03 17.49
N ASP A 30 -12.36 27.21 16.88
CA ASP A 30 -11.94 27.37 15.49
C ASP A 30 -12.95 26.72 14.53
N ASP A 31 -12.93 27.16 13.28
CA ASP A 31 -13.62 26.48 12.19
C ASP A 31 -12.80 25.29 11.69
N TRP A 32 -13.45 24.13 11.60
CA TRP A 32 -12.85 22.88 11.13
C TRP A 32 -13.67 22.28 10.00
N PHE A 33 -12.99 21.98 8.90
CA PHE A 33 -13.59 21.41 7.70
C PHE A 33 -13.14 19.97 7.52
N ARG A 34 -14.11 19.09 7.27
CA ARG A 34 -13.85 17.66 7.11
C ARG A 34 -13.51 17.34 5.66
N ILE A 35 -12.38 16.69 5.44
CA ILE A 35 -11.99 16.11 4.15
C ILE A 35 -12.01 14.58 4.30
N SER A 36 -12.70 13.88 3.40
CA SER A 36 -12.76 12.41 3.37
C SER A 36 -11.87 11.87 2.26
N VAL A 37 -10.83 11.12 2.64
CA VAL A 37 -9.89 10.48 1.71
C VAL A 37 -10.19 8.98 1.63
N THR A 38 -10.29 8.44 0.42
CA THR A 38 -10.66 7.02 0.17
C THR A 38 -9.63 6.25 -0.66
N ASN A 39 -8.62 6.94 -1.16
CA ASN A 39 -7.50 6.40 -1.92
C ASN A 39 -6.21 7.09 -1.48
N ASP A 40 -5.09 6.40 -1.66
CA ASP A 40 -3.79 7.03 -1.47
C ASP A 40 -3.49 7.93 -2.66
N GLY A 41 -2.81 9.05 -2.38
CA GLY A 41 -2.34 9.92 -3.45
C GLY A 41 -2.10 11.35 -3.01
N LEU A 42 -1.66 12.15 -3.98
CA LEU A 42 -1.54 13.59 -3.85
C LEU A 42 -2.89 14.24 -4.18
N PHE A 43 -3.45 14.98 -3.24
CA PHE A 43 -4.72 15.69 -3.38
C PHE A 43 -4.45 17.18 -3.57
N SER A 44 -5.23 17.82 -4.44
CA SER A 44 -5.19 19.26 -4.69
C SER A 44 -6.45 19.94 -4.16
N LEU A 45 -6.26 21.02 -3.39
CA LEU A 45 -7.30 21.93 -2.96
C LEU A 45 -7.05 23.27 -3.67
N ASP A 46 -7.70 23.46 -4.81
CA ASP A 46 -7.66 24.68 -5.60
C ASP A 46 -8.92 25.53 -5.37
N LEU A 47 -8.97 26.70 -6.01
CA LEU A 47 -10.10 27.63 -5.88
C LEU A 47 -11.45 26.96 -6.21
N ASP A 48 -11.52 26.19 -7.29
CA ASP A 48 -12.74 25.46 -7.72
C ASP A 48 -13.22 24.48 -6.64
N TRP A 49 -12.30 23.79 -5.97
CA TRP A 49 -12.63 22.89 -4.86
C TRP A 49 -13.23 23.64 -3.66
N PHE A 50 -12.69 24.81 -3.31
CA PHE A 50 -13.23 25.64 -2.23
C PHE A 50 -14.62 26.20 -2.57
N GLU A 51 -14.84 26.64 -3.80
CA GLU A 51 -16.14 27.11 -4.27
C GLU A 51 -17.20 26.00 -4.23
N GLN A 52 -16.87 24.79 -4.72
CA GLN A 52 -17.78 23.65 -4.74
C GLN A 52 -18.09 23.10 -3.34
N SER A 53 -17.12 23.17 -2.43
CA SER A 53 -17.31 22.73 -1.04
C SER A 53 -18.07 23.73 -0.18
N GLY A 54 -18.17 25.00 -0.62
CA GLY A 54 -18.77 26.08 0.14
C GLY A 54 -17.94 26.52 1.34
N ILE A 55 -16.65 26.16 1.37
CA ILE A 55 -15.72 26.55 2.42
C ILE A 55 -15.22 27.97 2.13
N PRO A 56 -15.42 28.94 3.03
CA PRO A 56 -15.02 30.32 2.79
C PRO A 56 -13.50 30.44 2.89
N VAL A 57 -12.83 30.60 1.75
CA VAL A 57 -11.36 30.77 1.68
C VAL A 57 -10.93 32.22 1.41
N ALA A 58 -11.82 33.04 0.84
CA ALA A 58 -11.51 34.42 0.46
C ALA A 58 -10.98 35.25 1.64
N GLY A 59 -9.80 35.85 1.47
CA GLY A 59 -9.12 36.65 2.49
C GLY A 59 -8.36 35.86 3.56
N SER A 60 -8.28 34.54 3.43
CA SER A 60 -7.45 33.71 4.31
C SER A 60 -5.99 33.76 3.89
N ASP A 61 -5.07 33.78 4.86
CA ASP A 61 -3.63 33.67 4.63
C ASP A 61 -3.25 32.19 4.45
N LEU A 62 -2.82 31.80 3.24
CA LEU A 62 -2.43 30.43 2.92
C LEU A 62 -1.26 29.92 3.77
N SER A 63 -0.45 30.79 4.37
CA SER A 63 0.62 30.37 5.30
C SER A 63 0.09 29.80 6.62
N HIS A 64 -1.18 30.03 6.96
CA HIS A 64 -1.83 29.48 8.16
C HIS A 64 -2.71 28.25 7.89
N PHE A 65 -2.67 27.72 6.66
CA PHE A 65 -3.39 26.49 6.35
C PHE A 65 -2.74 25.30 7.03
N GLN A 66 -3.58 24.51 7.69
CA GLN A 66 -3.18 23.31 8.42
C GLN A 66 -4.15 22.18 8.12
N ILE A 67 -3.61 20.99 7.90
CA ILE A 67 -4.39 19.76 7.78
C ILE A 67 -3.92 18.79 8.86
N PHE A 68 -4.87 18.18 9.56
CA PHE A 68 -4.63 17.21 10.61
C PHE A 68 -5.23 15.86 10.26
N VAL A 69 -4.51 14.79 10.57
CA VAL A 69 -4.99 13.40 10.53
C VAL A 69 -4.60 12.72 11.83
N ASP A 70 -5.53 12.00 12.46
CA ASP A 70 -5.34 11.35 13.76
C ASP A 70 -4.72 12.25 14.86
N GLY A 71 -4.99 13.55 14.77
CA GLY A 71 -4.49 14.56 15.70
C GLY A 71 -3.05 15.04 15.46
N ALA A 72 -2.44 14.66 14.35
CA ALA A 72 -1.14 15.14 13.91
C ALA A 72 -1.27 16.02 12.67
N GLU A 73 -0.58 17.17 12.69
CA GLU A 73 -0.49 18.06 11.53
C GLU A 73 0.44 17.46 10.46
N ILE A 74 -0.02 17.44 9.21
CA ILE A 74 0.76 16.99 8.05
C ILE A 74 1.36 18.18 7.29
N PRO A 75 2.54 18.00 6.66
CA PRO A 75 3.11 19.01 5.79
C PRO A 75 2.30 19.19 4.50
N LEU A 76 2.22 20.44 4.04
CA LEU A 76 1.56 20.84 2.81
C LEU A 76 2.58 21.37 1.79
N VAL A 77 2.26 21.25 0.50
CA VAL A 77 2.85 22.12 -0.54
C VAL A 77 1.82 23.22 -0.79
N VAL A 78 2.26 24.47 -0.76
CA VAL A 78 1.41 25.62 -1.10
C VAL A 78 2.05 26.26 -2.31
N GLU A 79 1.28 26.38 -3.38
CA GLU A 79 1.65 27.06 -4.60
C GLU A 79 0.73 28.27 -4.74
N ASP A 80 1.24 29.44 -4.35
CA ASP A 80 0.48 30.69 -4.22
C ASP A 80 1.24 31.92 -4.74
N GLY A 81 2.27 31.70 -5.56
CA GLY A 81 3.13 32.78 -6.04
C GLY A 81 3.83 33.60 -4.94
N ASP A 82 3.91 33.09 -3.71
CA ASP A 82 4.42 33.76 -2.51
C ASP A 82 3.60 34.99 -2.05
N ASP A 83 2.34 35.13 -2.47
CA ASP A 83 1.48 36.26 -2.09
C ASP A 83 0.49 35.95 -0.94
N LYS A 84 0.45 34.67 -0.52
CA LYS A 84 -0.36 34.14 0.59
C LYS A 84 -1.87 34.14 0.33
N SER A 85 -2.31 34.42 -0.88
CA SER A 85 -3.70 34.41 -1.30
C SER A 85 -3.99 33.17 -2.13
N LEU A 86 -5.27 32.81 -2.28
CA LEU A 86 -5.67 31.73 -3.19
C LEU A 86 -6.27 32.36 -4.45
N ASP A 87 -5.42 32.57 -5.45
CA ASP A 87 -5.78 33.12 -6.75
C ASP A 87 -6.03 32.02 -7.79
N PRO A 88 -6.63 32.35 -8.95
CA PRO A 88 -6.81 31.38 -10.03
C PRO A 88 -5.48 30.79 -10.52
N GLY A 89 -5.29 29.48 -10.30
CA GLY A 89 -4.07 28.74 -10.62
C GLY A 89 -3.31 28.23 -9.40
N ASP A 90 -3.62 28.79 -8.23
CA ASP A 90 -3.02 28.40 -6.96
C ASP A 90 -3.65 27.12 -6.41
N ARG A 91 -2.88 26.43 -5.56
CA ARG A 91 -3.34 25.19 -4.93
C ARG A 91 -2.58 24.85 -3.67
N ILE A 92 -3.27 24.16 -2.78
CA ILE A 92 -2.67 23.44 -1.65
C ILE A 92 -2.63 21.95 -2.00
N LEU A 93 -1.46 21.33 -1.90
CA LEU A 93 -1.28 19.90 -2.08
C LEU A 93 -0.99 19.21 -0.75
N PHE A 94 -1.61 18.05 -0.54
CA PHE A 94 -1.29 17.17 0.59
C PHE A 94 -1.31 15.71 0.18
N TRP A 95 -0.49 14.88 0.84
CA TRP A 95 -0.53 13.43 0.69
C TRP A 95 -1.64 12.87 1.58
N GLY A 96 -2.65 12.27 0.95
CA GLY A 96 -3.75 11.60 1.62
C GLY A 96 -3.60 10.09 1.53
N GLU A 97 -4.01 9.41 2.59
CA GLU A 97 -4.04 7.96 2.67
C GLU A 97 -5.42 7.48 3.09
N TYR A 98 -5.88 6.39 2.50
CA TYR A 98 -7.12 5.76 2.95
C TYR A 98 -6.93 5.10 4.32
N ARG A 99 -8.03 4.79 5.00
CA ARG A 99 -7.99 4.18 6.32
C ARG A 99 -7.58 2.71 6.20
N ARG A 100 -6.34 2.44 6.57
CA ARG A 100 -5.80 1.08 6.70
C ARG A 100 -6.22 0.42 8.00
N ALA A 101 -6.19 -0.91 8.02
CA ALA A 101 -6.26 -1.67 9.26
C ALA A 101 -4.98 -1.46 10.08
N PHE A 102 -5.07 -1.58 11.41
CA PHE A 102 -3.91 -1.35 12.29
C PHE A 102 -2.83 -2.43 12.13
N ASP A 103 -3.19 -3.62 11.67
CA ASP A 103 -2.36 -4.81 11.62
C ASP A 103 -1.91 -5.22 10.21
N ARG A 104 -2.30 -4.48 9.17
CA ARG A 104 -2.03 -4.81 7.77
C ARG A 104 -2.17 -3.59 6.86
N ASP A 105 -1.52 -3.65 5.70
CA ASP A 105 -1.54 -2.59 4.67
C ASP A 105 -2.76 -2.69 3.73
N THR A 106 -3.95 -2.94 4.29
CA THR A 106 -5.21 -3.06 3.53
C THR A 106 -6.36 -2.33 4.23
N GLU A 107 -7.53 -2.27 3.58
CA GLU A 107 -8.72 -1.58 4.09
C GLU A 107 -9.08 -1.97 5.52
N SER A 108 -9.33 -0.94 6.33
CA SER A 108 -9.90 -1.12 7.67
C SER A 108 -11.30 -1.73 7.61
N ARG A 109 -11.62 -2.61 8.55
CA ARG A 109 -13.00 -3.11 8.77
C ARG A 109 -14.05 -2.02 9.01
N PHE A 110 -13.61 -0.79 9.29
CA PHE A 110 -14.46 0.39 9.47
C PHE A 110 -14.60 1.23 8.17
N GLY A 111 -14.23 0.66 7.02
CA GLY A 111 -14.28 1.28 5.71
C GLY A 111 -13.01 2.05 5.34
N ARG A 112 -12.80 2.27 4.03
CA ARG A 112 -11.66 3.04 3.47
C ARG A 112 -11.61 4.52 3.85
N SER A 113 -12.74 5.14 4.21
CA SER A 113 -12.77 6.59 4.44
C SER A 113 -11.91 6.99 5.65
N HIS A 114 -10.85 7.74 5.36
CA HIS A 114 -10.01 8.40 6.34
C HIS A 114 -10.39 9.87 6.44
N THR A 115 -10.43 10.40 7.66
CA THR A 115 -10.91 11.76 7.91
C THR A 115 -9.74 12.67 8.23
N TYR A 116 -9.55 13.66 7.37
CA TYR A 116 -8.62 14.76 7.51
C TYR A 116 -9.39 16.01 7.92
N TRP A 117 -8.77 16.85 8.73
CA TRP A 117 -9.36 18.07 9.25
C TRP A 117 -8.56 19.27 8.78
N LEU A 118 -9.17 20.09 7.92
CA LEU A 118 -8.64 21.36 7.45
C LEU A 118 -9.07 22.48 8.41
N ARG A 119 -8.16 23.40 8.72
CA ARG A 119 -8.44 24.63 9.46
C ARG A 119 -7.64 25.80 8.89
N PHE A 120 -8.17 27.00 9.06
CA PHE A 120 -7.47 28.27 8.82
C PHE A 120 -7.04 28.85 10.17
N GLY A 121 -5.84 28.46 10.61
CA GLY A 121 -5.35 28.82 11.94
C GLY A 121 -4.80 30.24 12.01
N THR A 122 -4.13 30.52 13.12
CA THR A 122 -3.25 31.70 13.28
C THR A 122 -1.78 31.32 13.34
N ASP A 123 -1.48 30.04 13.55
CA ASP A 123 -0.14 29.49 13.52
C ASP A 123 0.28 29.19 12.08
N SER A 124 1.57 29.35 11.78
CA SER A 124 2.13 28.90 10.51
C SER A 124 1.96 27.40 10.38
N GLY A 125 1.37 26.96 9.26
CA GLY A 125 1.18 25.55 9.02
C GLY A 125 2.47 24.84 8.58
N ARG A 126 2.49 23.52 8.76
CA ARG A 126 3.61 22.68 8.29
C ARG A 126 3.73 22.69 6.78
N ARG A 127 4.96 22.79 6.28
CA ARG A 127 5.28 22.78 4.86
C ARG A 127 6.36 21.76 4.55
N TYR A 128 6.32 21.19 3.35
CA TYR A 128 7.48 20.47 2.82
C TYR A 128 8.64 21.45 2.60
N THR A 129 9.87 21.00 2.85
CA THR A 129 11.07 21.74 2.45
C THR A 129 11.50 21.22 1.08
N PRO A 130 11.55 22.07 0.03
CA PRO A 130 12.08 21.66 -1.26
C PRO A 130 13.53 21.19 -1.11
N ILE A 131 13.82 20.03 -1.69
CA ILE A 131 15.18 19.51 -1.81
C ILE A 131 15.53 19.55 -3.29
N ASP A 132 16.68 20.11 -3.62
CA ASP A 132 17.18 20.10 -5.00
C ASP A 132 17.52 18.66 -5.40
N GLY A 133 16.71 18.10 -6.29
CA GLY A 133 16.87 16.77 -6.85
C GLY A 133 17.71 16.74 -8.13
N THR A 134 18.35 17.84 -8.51
CA THR A 134 19.20 17.91 -9.71
C THR A 134 20.31 16.86 -9.60
N PRO A 135 20.36 15.87 -10.50
CA PRO A 135 21.42 14.87 -10.48
C PRO A 135 22.79 15.55 -10.61
N THR A 136 23.66 15.38 -9.63
CA THR A 136 25.03 15.90 -9.67
C THR A 136 26.00 14.79 -10.05
N GLY A 137 26.84 15.01 -11.07
CA GLY A 137 28.07 14.24 -11.27
C GLY A 137 27.99 13.00 -12.16
N GLU A 138 26.81 12.60 -12.66
CA GLU A 138 26.67 11.42 -13.51
C GLU A 138 25.74 11.67 -14.71
N SER A 139 26.02 11.01 -15.83
CA SER A 139 25.06 10.93 -16.93
C SER A 139 23.85 10.08 -16.50
N PRO A 140 22.62 10.43 -16.89
CA PRO A 140 21.45 9.60 -16.60
C PRO A 140 21.69 8.15 -17.02
N ALA A 141 21.37 7.20 -16.14
CA ALA A 141 21.42 5.79 -16.49
C ALA A 141 20.46 5.54 -17.67
N PRO A 142 20.90 4.84 -18.74
CA PRO A 142 20.06 4.59 -19.91
C PRO A 142 18.88 3.65 -19.61
N TRP A 143 18.97 2.89 -18.52
CA TRP A 143 17.95 1.99 -18.01
C TRP A 143 18.09 1.85 -16.49
N VAL A 144 17.04 1.39 -15.83
CA VAL A 144 16.99 1.11 -14.40
C VAL A 144 16.27 -0.20 -14.14
N MET A 145 16.62 -0.88 -13.04
CA MET A 145 15.87 -2.05 -12.61
C MET A 145 14.48 -1.62 -12.11
N HIS A 146 13.45 -2.28 -12.62
CA HIS A 146 12.06 -2.03 -12.23
C HIS A 146 11.38 -3.36 -11.93
N THR A 147 10.59 -3.41 -10.85
CA THR A 147 9.81 -4.59 -10.48
C THR A 147 8.37 -4.42 -10.95
N VAL A 148 7.89 -5.35 -11.77
CA VAL A 148 6.46 -5.46 -12.10
C VAL A 148 5.88 -6.59 -11.27
N HIS A 149 4.82 -6.30 -10.52
CA HIS A 149 4.04 -7.30 -9.77
C HIS A 149 2.69 -7.51 -10.43
N SER A 150 2.25 -8.76 -10.56
CA SER A 150 0.96 -9.13 -11.12
C SER A 150 0.35 -10.29 -10.33
N GLU A 151 -0.85 -10.06 -9.81
CA GLU A 151 -1.66 -11.05 -9.10
C GLU A 151 -3.14 -10.78 -9.38
N ILE A 152 -3.96 -11.83 -9.28
CA ILE A 152 -5.41 -11.74 -9.45
C ILE A 152 -6.05 -12.65 -8.40
N ASP A 153 -6.94 -12.10 -7.57
CA ASP A 153 -7.66 -12.84 -6.54
C ASP A 153 -8.96 -13.43 -7.10
N SER A 154 -8.88 -14.59 -7.75
CA SER A 154 -10.06 -15.22 -8.39
C SER A 154 -10.49 -16.56 -7.80
N VAL A 155 -9.62 -17.25 -7.06
CA VAL A 155 -9.89 -18.57 -6.51
C VAL A 155 -9.58 -18.58 -5.03
N TYR A 156 -10.59 -18.85 -4.21
CA TYR A 156 -10.41 -19.06 -2.78
C TYR A 156 -10.05 -20.52 -2.48
N GLU A 157 -9.03 -20.74 -1.65
CA GLU A 157 -8.66 -22.05 -1.10
C GLU A 157 -8.61 -22.05 0.43
N ARG A 158 -9.19 -23.08 1.03
CA ARG A 158 -9.25 -23.21 2.50
C ARG A 158 -7.92 -23.63 3.11
N LEU A 159 -7.15 -24.45 2.38
CA LEU A 159 -5.84 -24.95 2.81
C LEU A 159 -5.90 -25.57 4.22
N GLY A 160 -6.79 -26.54 4.41
CA GLY A 160 -7.13 -27.08 5.73
C GLY A 160 -6.06 -27.94 6.41
N ASP A 161 -5.08 -28.41 5.64
CA ASP A 161 -3.98 -29.24 6.13
C ASP A 161 -2.66 -28.46 6.25
N ALA A 162 -2.67 -27.19 5.86
CA ALA A 162 -1.51 -26.34 5.87
C ALA A 162 -1.20 -25.86 7.31
N PRO A 163 0.08 -25.58 7.68
CA PRO A 163 0.54 -25.57 9.08
C PRO A 163 -0.07 -24.53 10.05
N ASP A 164 -0.85 -23.57 9.56
CA ASP A 164 -1.34 -22.38 10.28
C ASP A 164 -2.47 -21.72 9.44
N THR A 165 -2.87 -20.48 9.71
CA THR A 165 -3.87 -19.74 8.89
C THR A 165 -3.36 -18.37 8.44
N ASN A 166 -2.09 -18.06 8.67
CA ASN A 166 -1.47 -16.77 8.36
C ASN A 166 -0.79 -16.83 6.99
N ARG A 167 -1.62 -16.96 5.95
CA ARG A 167 -1.19 -17.06 4.56
C ARG A 167 -2.24 -16.51 3.63
N ASP A 168 -1.89 -16.38 2.36
CA ASP A 168 -2.89 -16.07 1.35
C ASP A 168 -3.85 -17.24 1.16
N HIS A 169 -5.10 -16.90 0.93
CA HIS A 169 -6.18 -17.83 0.62
C HIS A 169 -6.84 -17.51 -0.72
N TRP A 170 -6.48 -16.39 -1.35
CA TRP A 170 -6.92 -16.02 -2.68
C TRP A 170 -5.76 -16.18 -3.65
N PHE A 171 -6.07 -16.84 -4.77
CA PHE A 171 -5.09 -17.18 -5.78
C PHE A 171 -5.66 -16.89 -7.16
N TYR A 172 -4.76 -16.77 -8.14
CA TYR A 172 -5.18 -16.57 -9.52
C TYR A 172 -5.79 -17.84 -10.12
N ARG A 173 -4.98 -18.88 -10.33
CA ARG A 173 -5.41 -20.08 -11.04
C ARG A 173 -4.87 -21.32 -10.36
N ARG A 174 -5.56 -22.44 -10.58
CA ARG A 174 -5.10 -23.77 -10.17
C ARG A 174 -4.39 -24.43 -11.34
N THR A 175 -3.38 -25.23 -11.02
CA THR A 175 -2.75 -26.19 -11.92
C THR A 175 -2.70 -27.55 -11.23
N ALA A 176 -2.43 -28.61 -11.98
CA ALA A 176 -2.35 -29.96 -11.44
C ALA A 176 -1.36 -30.80 -12.24
N SER A 177 -0.70 -31.72 -11.53
CA SER A 177 0.12 -32.74 -12.15
C SER A 177 -0.73 -33.75 -12.92
N PRO A 178 -0.21 -34.34 -14.01
CA PRO A 178 -0.85 -35.45 -14.70
C PRO A 178 -1.18 -36.60 -13.74
N SER A 179 -2.30 -37.27 -13.97
CA SER A 179 -2.71 -38.44 -13.17
C SER A 179 -1.91 -39.71 -13.49
N SER A 180 -1.18 -39.72 -14.59
CA SER A 180 -0.30 -40.79 -15.04
C SER A 180 0.95 -40.21 -15.71
N ALA A 181 2.07 -40.93 -15.68
CA ALA A 181 3.29 -40.55 -16.38
C ALA A 181 3.00 -40.27 -17.88
N GLY A 182 3.48 -39.14 -18.39
CA GLY A 182 3.21 -38.68 -19.76
C GLY A 182 1.76 -38.28 -20.03
N GLY A 183 0.93 -38.13 -18.99
CA GLY A 183 -0.44 -37.65 -19.10
C GLY A 183 -0.52 -36.14 -19.40
N GLN A 184 -1.74 -35.65 -19.55
CA GLN A 184 -2.00 -34.24 -19.84
C GLN A 184 -1.64 -33.33 -18.65
N GLU A 185 -0.81 -32.33 -18.91
CA GLU A 185 -0.54 -31.22 -18.00
C GLU A 185 -1.56 -30.08 -18.16
N PHE A 186 -1.65 -29.22 -17.13
CA PHE A 186 -2.50 -28.03 -17.12
C PHE A 186 -1.66 -26.77 -16.91
N PRO A 187 -0.81 -26.37 -17.88
CA PRO A 187 0.04 -25.20 -17.74
C PRO A 187 -0.78 -23.93 -17.53
N VAL A 188 -0.23 -23.00 -16.75
CA VAL A 188 -0.85 -21.71 -16.45
C VAL A 188 -0.01 -20.60 -17.07
N PRO A 189 -0.33 -20.15 -18.30
CA PRO A 189 0.30 -18.98 -18.89
C PRO A 189 -0.31 -17.69 -18.32
N SER A 190 0.56 -16.72 -18.06
CA SER A 190 0.22 -15.38 -17.59
C SER A 190 1.04 -14.36 -18.37
N ASP A 191 0.37 -13.44 -19.07
CA ASP A 191 1.02 -12.36 -19.81
C ASP A 191 1.25 -11.17 -18.89
N ILE A 192 2.51 -10.79 -18.73
CA ILE A 192 2.97 -9.70 -17.87
C ILE A 192 3.50 -8.58 -18.76
N VAL A 193 2.82 -7.44 -18.74
CA VAL A 193 3.30 -6.24 -19.45
C VAL A 193 4.47 -5.65 -18.65
N LEU A 194 5.56 -5.31 -19.33
CA LEU A 194 6.75 -4.67 -18.79
C LEU A 194 6.87 -3.23 -19.34
N PRO A 195 6.24 -2.23 -18.68
CA PRO A 195 6.26 -0.85 -19.15
C PRO A 195 7.69 -0.29 -19.21
N GLY A 196 8.07 0.27 -20.35
CA GLY A 196 9.40 0.86 -20.54
C GLY A 196 10.52 -0.17 -20.62
N PHE A 197 10.22 -1.42 -21.01
CA PHE A 197 11.21 -2.46 -21.20
C PHE A 197 12.32 -2.03 -22.18
N GLU A 198 13.58 -2.19 -21.75
CA GLU A 198 14.78 -1.87 -22.53
C GLU A 198 15.47 -3.18 -22.97
N PRO A 199 15.33 -3.60 -24.25
CA PRO A 199 15.86 -4.88 -24.74
C PRO A 199 17.40 -4.89 -24.87
N GLY A 200 18.05 -3.72 -24.88
CA GLY A 200 19.51 -3.58 -25.02
C GLY A 200 20.30 -3.77 -23.73
N SER A 201 19.65 -4.17 -22.64
CA SER A 201 20.29 -4.42 -21.35
C SER A 201 21.01 -5.77 -21.31
N ASP A 202 22.28 -5.77 -20.88
CA ASP A 202 23.04 -6.99 -20.56
C ASP A 202 22.75 -7.51 -19.13
N ALA A 203 21.82 -6.87 -18.39
CA ALA A 203 21.43 -7.31 -17.05
C ALA A 203 20.54 -8.55 -17.09
N ASP A 204 20.62 -9.35 -16.03
CA ASP A 204 19.64 -10.40 -15.76
C ASP A 204 18.39 -9.80 -15.10
N ALA A 205 17.22 -10.30 -15.50
CA ALA A 205 15.97 -10.10 -14.80
C ALA A 205 15.70 -11.29 -13.87
N THR A 206 15.13 -11.03 -12.70
CA THR A 206 14.67 -12.06 -11.77
C THR A 206 13.19 -12.29 -11.96
N VAL A 207 12.79 -13.54 -12.17
CA VAL A 207 11.40 -13.96 -12.28
C VAL A 207 11.04 -14.74 -11.02
N ARG A 208 9.95 -14.34 -10.37
CA ARG A 208 9.42 -14.96 -9.15
C ARG A 208 7.97 -15.37 -9.37
N VAL A 209 7.65 -16.63 -9.07
CA VAL A 209 6.29 -17.15 -9.13
C VAL A 209 5.93 -17.71 -7.76
N GLY A 210 5.01 -17.04 -7.07
CA GLY A 210 4.42 -17.52 -5.83
C GLY A 210 3.39 -18.62 -6.11
N VAL A 211 3.51 -19.75 -5.43
CA VAL A 211 2.58 -20.88 -5.51
C VAL A 211 2.24 -21.38 -4.11
N HIS A 212 1.13 -22.12 -4.00
CA HIS A 212 0.78 -22.82 -2.77
C HIS A 212 0.31 -24.24 -3.08
N GLY A 213 0.77 -25.21 -2.29
CA GLY A 213 0.34 -26.60 -2.44
C GLY A 213 -1.12 -26.71 -2.07
N ILE A 214 -1.92 -27.39 -2.90
CA ILE A 214 -3.31 -27.71 -2.55
C ILE A 214 -3.37 -29.14 -1.99
N SER A 215 -2.52 -30.02 -2.49
CA SER A 215 -2.39 -31.40 -2.01
C SER A 215 -1.27 -31.55 -0.99
N LEU A 216 -1.33 -32.66 -0.27
CA LEU A 216 -0.20 -33.23 0.45
C LEU A 216 -0.24 -34.74 0.26
N ARG A 217 0.93 -35.37 0.18
CA ARG A 217 1.10 -36.81 0.14
C ARG A 217 2.24 -37.22 1.08
N ASP A 218 1.91 -37.44 2.35
CA ASP A 218 2.86 -37.81 3.42
C ASP A 218 3.79 -39.01 3.11
N LEU A 219 3.45 -39.84 2.13
CA LEU A 219 4.23 -41.00 1.71
C LEU A 219 5.25 -40.71 0.59
N ILE A 220 5.24 -39.49 0.04
CA ILE A 220 6.11 -39.06 -1.05
C ILE A 220 6.82 -37.80 -0.58
N ASP A 221 8.12 -37.90 -0.34
CA ASP A 221 8.95 -36.72 -0.07
C ASP A 221 9.05 -35.85 -1.33
N LEU A 222 8.93 -34.53 -1.16
CA LEU A 222 8.86 -33.55 -2.24
C LEU A 222 7.79 -33.90 -3.28
N ASP A 223 6.55 -34.00 -2.81
CA ASP A 223 5.39 -34.41 -3.62
C ASP A 223 4.94 -33.42 -4.70
N HIS A 224 5.50 -32.20 -4.71
CA HIS A 224 5.30 -31.20 -5.76
C HIS A 224 6.55 -31.04 -6.64
N ARG A 225 6.32 -30.89 -7.94
CA ARG A 225 7.32 -30.47 -8.92
C ARG A 225 6.74 -29.34 -9.77
N THR A 226 7.46 -28.23 -9.85
CA THR A 226 7.05 -27.03 -10.60
C THR A 226 8.16 -26.60 -11.55
N LEU A 227 7.79 -26.23 -12.78
CA LEU A 227 8.69 -25.56 -13.72
C LEU A 227 8.12 -24.17 -14.00
N VAL A 228 8.99 -23.17 -13.96
CA VAL A 228 8.68 -21.81 -14.42
C VAL A 228 9.42 -21.60 -15.73
N GLU A 229 8.65 -21.30 -16.77
CA GLU A 229 9.16 -20.97 -18.09
C GLU A 229 8.75 -19.54 -18.44
N VAL A 230 9.60 -18.86 -19.21
CA VAL A 230 9.25 -17.59 -19.83
C VAL A 230 9.31 -17.69 -21.34
N GLN A 231 8.52 -16.86 -22.01
CA GLN A 231 8.38 -16.87 -23.47
C GLN A 231 8.01 -18.28 -23.97
N ASP A 232 8.56 -18.66 -25.12
CA ASP A 232 8.37 -19.97 -25.74
C ASP A 232 9.26 -21.06 -25.08
N GLY A 233 9.17 -21.21 -23.75
CA GLY A 233 9.75 -22.36 -23.03
C GLY A 233 11.18 -22.17 -22.49
N ILE A 234 11.63 -20.93 -22.28
CA ILE A 234 12.92 -20.66 -21.63
C ILE A 234 12.76 -21.01 -20.14
N LEU A 235 13.43 -22.07 -19.69
CA LEU A 235 13.38 -22.51 -18.30
C LEU A 235 14.06 -21.49 -17.37
N VAL A 236 13.30 -20.98 -16.41
CA VAL A 236 13.76 -20.09 -15.34
C VAL A 236 14.11 -20.88 -14.09
N SER A 237 13.21 -21.77 -13.68
CA SER A 237 13.42 -22.64 -12.51
C SER A 237 12.72 -23.99 -12.69
N GLU A 238 13.31 -25.01 -12.07
CA GLU A 238 12.70 -26.31 -11.84
C GLU A 238 12.87 -26.65 -10.37
N ASP A 239 11.74 -26.77 -9.67
CA ASP A 239 11.72 -26.88 -8.22
C ASP A 239 10.97 -28.14 -7.78
N ARG A 240 11.41 -28.69 -6.64
CA ARG A 240 10.74 -29.76 -5.91
C ARG A 240 10.54 -29.32 -4.47
N TRP A 241 9.33 -29.48 -3.97
CA TRP A 241 8.92 -29.03 -2.64
C TRP A 241 7.77 -29.89 -2.15
N ASP A 242 7.43 -29.77 -0.87
CA ASP A 242 6.57 -30.73 -0.19
C ASP A 242 5.36 -30.08 0.49
N GLY A 243 4.24 -30.78 0.43
CA GLY A 243 3.07 -30.54 1.25
C GLY A 243 2.23 -29.32 0.86
N GLN A 244 1.22 -29.07 1.71
CA GLN A 244 0.29 -27.97 1.55
C GLN A 244 0.90 -26.67 2.12
N THR A 245 1.95 -26.14 1.48
CA THR A 245 2.64 -24.92 1.94
C THR A 245 2.83 -23.90 0.83
N ALA A 246 3.11 -22.64 1.21
CA ALA A 246 3.52 -21.61 0.27
C ALA A 246 4.96 -21.87 -0.21
N PHE A 247 5.21 -21.65 -1.50
CA PHE A 247 6.52 -21.77 -2.12
C PHE A 247 6.71 -20.64 -3.14
N THR A 248 7.94 -20.18 -3.32
CA THR A 248 8.29 -19.20 -4.35
C THR A 248 9.34 -19.81 -5.26
N ALA A 249 8.94 -20.10 -6.50
CA ALA A 249 9.87 -20.44 -7.55
C ALA A 249 10.58 -19.16 -8.01
N GLU A 250 11.91 -19.18 -8.07
CA GLU A 250 12.72 -18.01 -8.40
C GLU A 250 13.89 -18.41 -9.30
N GLY A 251 14.16 -17.60 -10.31
CA GLY A 251 15.32 -17.76 -11.17
C GLY A 251 15.63 -16.49 -11.96
N ASN A 252 16.80 -16.50 -12.60
CA ASN A 252 17.27 -15.39 -13.42
C ASN A 252 17.18 -15.75 -14.90
N VAL A 253 16.87 -14.75 -15.71
CA VAL A 253 16.85 -14.82 -17.17
C VAL A 253 17.47 -13.56 -17.74
N ALA A 254 18.28 -13.68 -18.80
CA ALA A 254 18.88 -12.52 -19.43
C ALA A 254 17.81 -11.58 -19.97
N ALA A 255 17.92 -10.27 -19.75
CA ALA A 255 16.92 -9.31 -20.23
C ALA A 255 16.80 -9.32 -21.76
N ASN A 256 17.89 -9.60 -22.48
CA ASN A 256 17.92 -9.62 -23.94
C ASN A 256 17.07 -10.74 -24.61
N VAL A 257 16.56 -11.71 -23.85
CA VAL A 257 15.60 -12.72 -24.34
C VAL A 257 14.14 -12.39 -23.99
N LEU A 258 13.91 -11.27 -23.31
CA LEU A 258 12.57 -10.82 -22.92
C LEU A 258 11.97 -9.86 -23.97
N SER A 259 10.69 -9.57 -23.81
CA SER A 259 9.93 -8.60 -24.61
C SER A 259 9.12 -7.69 -23.69
N ASP A 260 8.57 -6.62 -24.26
CA ASP A 260 7.70 -5.66 -23.57
C ASP A 260 6.41 -6.28 -22.99
N THR A 261 6.02 -7.45 -23.50
CA THR A 261 5.08 -8.37 -22.85
C THR A 261 5.75 -9.72 -22.69
N LEU A 262 5.81 -10.21 -21.45
CA LEU A 262 6.43 -11.46 -21.07
C LEU A 262 5.36 -12.51 -20.74
N THR A 263 5.32 -13.61 -21.47
CA THR A 263 4.48 -14.76 -21.06
C THR A 263 5.24 -15.59 -20.05
N VAL A 264 4.76 -15.67 -18.82
CA VAL A 264 5.26 -16.57 -17.76
C VAL A 264 4.35 -17.78 -17.68
N THR A 265 4.90 -18.98 -17.84
CA THR A 265 4.15 -20.24 -17.79
C THR A 265 4.59 -21.06 -16.58
N LEU A 266 3.66 -21.30 -15.66
CA LEU A 266 3.85 -22.28 -14.59
C LEU A 266 3.39 -23.67 -15.08
N ARG A 267 4.24 -24.67 -14.90
CA ARG A 267 3.92 -26.08 -15.19
C ARG A 267 4.08 -26.93 -13.95
N THR A 268 3.24 -27.95 -13.84
CA THR A 268 3.38 -29.04 -12.87
C THR A 268 3.40 -30.36 -13.64
N PRO A 269 4.58 -30.84 -14.08
CA PRO A 269 4.67 -32.04 -14.92
C PRO A 269 4.42 -33.35 -14.16
N GLY A 270 4.27 -33.28 -12.84
CA GLY A 270 4.23 -34.46 -11.98
C GLY A 270 5.60 -35.11 -11.78
N SER A 271 5.59 -36.26 -11.12
CA SER A 271 6.81 -37.05 -10.92
C SER A 271 7.29 -37.62 -12.27
N PRO A 272 8.62 -37.62 -12.53
CA PRO A 272 9.21 -38.36 -13.65
C PRO A 272 8.97 -39.88 -13.52
#